data_AF-A0A6F8VEZ9-F1
#
_entry.id   AF-A0A6F8VEZ9-F1
#
_cell.length_a   1.000
_cell.length_b   1.000
_cell.length_c   1.000
_cell.angle_alpha   90.00
_cell.angle_beta   90.00
_cell.angle_gamma   90.00
#
_symmetry.space_group_name_H-M   'P 1'
#
loop_
_entity.id
_entity.type
_entity.pdbx_description
1 polymer ?
#
loop_
_entity_poly.entity_id
_entity_poly.type
_entity_poly.pdbx_seq_one_letter_code
_entity_poly.pdbx_strand_id
1 'polypeptide(L)'
;MAQAPEDGFTTQEVQIMLERDLQQEINRINGALEVLGLLRERLHLQRDELGAESGQEAVDEMLTQVEALQGEYGRRRAGLHPHHKNYQFFLTNTDVLPILHDCYVDLIEGRAITSEFAGQTLRLADWYVRMEDDRPQQVMNETYSWLVIDEFGRADLHAARAIEASPLPTKEQRDEINRRMFAPAI
;
A
#
# COMPACT_ATOMS: atom_id res chain seq x y z
N MET A 1 -7.10 -51.88 20.18
CA MET A 1 -6.84 -51.07 18.97
C MET A 1 -6.63 -49.64 19.44
N ALA A 2 -5.40 -49.17 19.40
CA ALA A 2 -5.04 -47.82 19.84
C ALA A 2 -5.34 -46.82 18.72
N GLN A 3 -5.95 -45.70 19.09
CA GLN A 3 -6.18 -44.54 18.23
C GLN A 3 -4.86 -43.97 17.70
N ALA A 4 -4.80 -43.74 16.40
CA ALA A 4 -3.80 -42.86 15.80
C ALA A 4 -4.19 -41.39 16.11
N PRO A 5 -3.23 -40.52 16.46
CA PRO A 5 -3.50 -39.09 16.57
C PRO A 5 -3.53 -38.48 15.18
N GLU A 6 -4.66 -37.86 14.81
CA GLU A 6 -4.71 -36.93 13.67
C GLU A 6 -4.19 -35.57 14.13
N ASP A 7 -2.87 -35.41 14.13
CA ASP A 7 -2.25 -34.08 14.15
C ASP A 7 -2.29 -33.52 12.71
N GLY A 8 -3.49 -33.15 12.27
CA GLY A 8 -3.70 -32.36 11.07
C GLY A 8 -3.90 -30.91 11.47
N PHE A 9 -2.90 -30.05 11.23
CA PHE A 9 -3.08 -28.61 11.38
C PHE A 9 -4.26 -28.15 10.53
N THR A 10 -5.14 -27.36 11.13
CA THR A 10 -6.26 -26.76 10.41
C THR A 10 -5.73 -25.73 9.39
N THR A 11 -6.48 -25.52 8.30
CA THR A 11 -6.16 -24.49 7.28
C THR A 11 -5.91 -23.11 7.90
N GLN A 12 -6.61 -22.80 9.00
CA GLN A 12 -6.48 -21.55 9.74
C GLN A 12 -5.15 -21.46 10.52
N GLU A 13 -4.68 -22.56 11.12
CA GLU A 13 -3.39 -22.62 11.82
C GLU A 13 -2.21 -22.55 10.85
N VAL A 14 -2.33 -23.21 9.70
CA VAL A 14 -1.36 -23.10 8.60
C VAL A 14 -1.25 -21.64 8.14
N GLN A 15 -2.39 -20.97 7.94
CA GLN A 15 -2.39 -19.57 7.51
C GLN A 15 -1.76 -18.61 8.52
N ILE A 16 -2.05 -18.77 9.82
CA ILE A 16 -1.43 -17.97 10.89
C ILE A 16 0.09 -18.19 10.94
N MET A 17 0.54 -19.43 10.72
CA MET A 17 1.96 -19.76 10.68
C MET A 17 2.66 -19.10 9.48
N LEU A 18 2.06 -19.16 8.28
CA LEU A 18 2.59 -18.49 7.10
C LEU A 18 2.64 -16.97 7.26
N GLU A 19 1.61 -16.35 7.85
CA GLU A 19 1.57 -14.91 8.13
C GLU A 19 2.69 -14.50 9.09
N ARG A 20 2.95 -15.32 10.13
CA ARG A 20 4.03 -15.08 11.08
C ARG A 20 5.41 -15.23 10.43
N ASP A 21 5.62 -16.24 9.61
CA ASP A 21 6.89 -16.47 8.91
C ASP A 21 7.17 -15.36 7.90
N LEU A 22 6.12 -14.90 7.19
CA LEU A 22 6.21 -13.75 6.29
C LEU A 22 6.57 -12.47 7.05
N GLN A 23 5.94 -12.22 8.19
CA GLN A 23 6.24 -11.04 9.02
C GLN A 23 7.68 -11.07 9.54
N GLN A 24 8.20 -12.24 9.91
CA GLN A 24 9.59 -12.41 10.33
C GLN A 24 10.56 -12.11 9.18
N GLU A 25 10.26 -12.59 7.98
CA GLU A 25 11.12 -12.33 6.81
C GLU A 25 11.09 -10.86 6.38
N ILE A 26 9.91 -10.21 6.42
CA ILE A 26 9.79 -8.76 6.20
C ILE A 26 10.63 -7.99 7.21
N ASN A 27 10.54 -8.33 8.51
CA ASN A 27 11.31 -7.67 9.56
C ASN A 27 12.82 -7.87 9.35
N ARG A 28 13.24 -9.08 8.94
CA ARG A 28 14.62 -9.40 8.65
C ARG A 28 15.17 -8.57 7.49
N ILE A 29 14.40 -8.42 6.42
CA ILE A 29 14.80 -7.64 5.24
C ILE A 29 14.84 -6.14 5.54
N ASN A 30 13.87 -5.63 6.29
CA ASN A 30 13.87 -4.24 6.71
C ASN A 30 15.11 -3.92 7.58
N GLY A 31 15.44 -4.80 8.53
CA GLY A 31 16.66 -4.64 9.33
C GLY A 31 17.94 -4.71 8.49
N ALA A 32 17.99 -5.59 7.48
CA ALA A 32 19.14 -5.64 6.57
C ALA A 32 19.28 -4.36 5.72
N LEU A 33 18.18 -3.83 5.18
CA LEU A 33 18.18 -2.58 4.41
C LEU A 33 18.60 -1.38 5.26
N GLU A 34 18.16 -1.31 6.51
CA GLU A 34 18.57 -0.28 7.46
C GLU A 34 20.07 -0.32 7.72
N VAL A 35 20.62 -1.49 8.07
CA VAL A 35 22.06 -1.66 8.30
C VAL A 35 22.89 -1.33 7.05
N LEU A 36 22.44 -1.76 5.87
CA LEU A 36 23.11 -1.43 4.61
C LEU A 36 23.06 0.08 4.31
N GLY A 37 21.95 0.76 4.66
CA GLY A 37 21.83 2.22 4.57
C GLY A 37 22.87 2.94 5.43
N LEU A 38 22.98 2.55 6.70
CA LEU A 38 23.96 3.09 7.63
C LEU A 38 25.40 2.82 7.18
N LEU A 39 25.67 1.61 6.66
CA LEU A 39 26.99 1.26 6.13
C LEU A 39 27.36 2.10 4.91
N ARG A 40 26.42 2.33 3.98
CA ARG A 40 26.63 3.19 2.81
C ARG A 40 26.97 4.62 3.21
N GLU A 41 26.21 5.21 4.14
CA GLU A 41 26.48 6.56 4.64
C GLU A 41 27.87 6.67 5.27
N ARG A 42 28.25 5.68 6.09
CA ARG A 42 29.59 5.62 6.68
C ARG A 42 30.69 5.52 5.62
N LEU A 43 30.51 4.67 4.60
CA LEU A 43 31.49 4.50 3.54
C LEU A 43 31.66 5.78 2.72
N HIS A 44 30.59 6.53 2.43
CA HIS A 44 30.71 7.85 1.80
C HIS A 44 31.52 8.83 2.65
N LEU A 45 31.26 8.91 3.96
CA LEU A 45 32.05 9.75 4.86
C LEU A 45 33.53 9.35 4.86
N GLN A 46 33.82 8.05 4.94
CA GLN A 46 35.20 7.55 4.90
C GLN A 46 35.89 7.84 3.57
N ARG A 47 35.18 7.71 2.44
CA ARG A 47 35.72 8.05 1.12
C ARG A 47 36.14 9.52 1.05
N ASP A 48 35.31 10.41 1.57
CA ASP A 48 35.55 11.85 1.55
C ASP A 48 36.71 12.27 2.48
N GLU A 49 36.99 11.48 3.52
CA GLU A 49 38.13 11.65 4.43
C GLU A 49 39.45 11.10 3.86
N LEU A 50 39.41 10.19 2.90
CA LEU A 50 40.59 9.56 2.33
C LEU A 50 41.25 10.45 1.27
N GLY A 51 42.51 10.82 1.51
CA GLY A 51 43.33 11.56 0.55
C GLY A 51 44.13 10.69 -0.44
N ALA A 52 44.20 9.37 -0.21
CA ALA A 52 44.97 8.44 -1.04
C ALA A 52 44.08 7.67 -2.02
N GLU A 53 44.47 7.65 -3.29
CA GLU A 53 43.72 7.02 -4.40
C GLU A 53 43.44 5.53 -4.16
N SER A 54 44.42 4.76 -3.66
CA SER A 54 44.23 3.34 -3.33
C SER A 54 43.26 3.10 -2.17
N GLY A 55 43.08 4.07 -1.28
CA GLY A 55 42.10 4.01 -0.20
C GLY A 55 40.69 4.31 -0.71
N GLN A 56 40.57 5.28 -1.62
CA GLN A 56 39.30 5.63 -2.26
C GLN A 56 38.78 4.46 -3.11
N GLU A 57 39.65 3.81 -3.90
CA GLU A 57 39.28 2.67 -4.74
C GLU A 57 38.69 1.50 -3.93
N ALA A 58 39.30 1.16 -2.79
CA ALA A 58 38.78 0.12 -1.90
C ALA A 58 37.40 0.48 -1.29
N VAL A 59 37.17 1.77 -0.99
CA VAL A 59 35.87 2.23 -0.48
C VAL A 59 34.81 2.26 -1.58
N ASP A 60 35.16 2.62 -2.81
CA ASP A 60 34.24 2.61 -3.96
C ASP A 60 33.81 1.18 -4.33
N GLU A 61 34.71 0.20 -4.22
CA GLU A 61 34.36 -1.22 -4.39
C GLU A 61 33.35 -1.67 -3.31
N MET A 62 33.59 -1.31 -2.04
CA MET A 62 32.66 -1.62 -0.95
C MET A 62 31.30 -0.93 -1.15
N LEU A 63 31.27 0.32 -1.60
CA LEU A 63 30.03 1.04 -1.93
C LEU A 63 29.24 0.31 -3.02
N THR A 64 29.92 -0.14 -4.09
CA THR A 64 29.30 -0.91 -5.18
C THR A 64 28.65 -2.20 -4.67
N GLN A 65 29.34 -2.93 -3.78
CA GLN A 65 28.80 -4.16 -3.19
C GLN A 65 27.60 -3.88 -2.28
N VAL A 66 27.66 -2.81 -1.48
CA VAL A 66 26.54 -2.39 -0.61
C VAL A 66 25.33 -1.99 -1.44
N GLU A 67 25.51 -1.24 -2.52
CA GLU A 67 24.42 -0.86 -3.43
C GLU A 67 23.80 -2.06 -4.13
N ALA A 68 24.62 -3.04 -4.56
CA ALA A 68 24.13 -4.29 -5.13
C ALA A 68 23.27 -5.08 -4.14
N LEU A 69 23.73 -5.20 -2.89
CA LEU A 69 22.96 -5.84 -1.81
C LEU A 69 21.68 -5.07 -1.48
N GLN A 70 21.73 -3.74 -1.39
CA GLN A 70 20.52 -2.92 -1.20
C GLN A 70 19.50 -3.16 -2.32
N GLY A 71 19.95 -3.23 -3.58
CA GLY A 71 19.11 -3.55 -4.71
C GLY A 71 18.49 -4.95 -4.62
N GLU A 72 19.26 -5.95 -4.18
CA GLU A 72 18.75 -7.31 -3.99
C GLU A 72 17.74 -7.41 -2.85
N TYR A 73 18.06 -6.88 -1.67
CA TYR A 73 17.14 -6.85 -0.54
C TYR A 73 15.89 -6.02 -0.84
N GLY A 74 16.02 -4.94 -1.64
CA GLY A 74 14.89 -4.18 -2.15
C GLY A 74 13.96 -5.02 -3.04
N ARG A 75 14.52 -5.82 -3.95
CA ARG A 75 13.74 -6.76 -4.79
C ARG A 75 13.07 -7.85 -3.95
N ARG A 76 13.80 -8.45 -3.00
CA ARG A 76 13.23 -9.46 -2.09
C ARG A 76 12.12 -8.87 -1.24
N ARG A 77 12.30 -7.65 -0.72
CA ARG A 77 11.24 -6.91 0.00
C ARG A 77 10.00 -6.73 -0.87
N ALA A 78 10.18 -6.32 -2.12
CA ALA A 78 9.09 -6.15 -3.08
C ALA A 78 8.34 -7.47 -3.35
N GLY A 79 9.05 -8.60 -3.38
CA GLY A 79 8.46 -9.94 -3.51
C GLY A 79 7.86 -10.52 -2.22
N LEU A 80 8.04 -9.87 -1.07
CA LEU A 80 7.59 -10.36 0.25
C LEU A 80 6.51 -9.47 0.88
N HIS A 81 6.27 -8.26 0.37
CA HIS A 81 5.02 -7.61 0.67
C HIS A 81 3.91 -8.49 0.07
N PRO A 82 2.95 -8.99 0.88
CA PRO A 82 1.80 -9.62 0.28
C PRO A 82 1.18 -8.53 -0.58
N HIS A 83 1.10 -8.79 -1.89
CA HIS A 83 0.88 -7.76 -2.89
C HIS A 83 -0.46 -7.09 -2.60
N HIS A 84 -0.52 -5.99 -1.86
CA HIS A 84 -1.78 -5.33 -1.56
C HIS A 84 -1.77 -3.91 -2.08
N LYS A 85 -2.93 -3.46 -2.56
CA LYS A 85 -3.11 -2.13 -3.10
C LYS A 85 -4.44 -1.55 -2.64
N ASN A 86 -4.43 -0.26 -2.35
CA ASN A 86 -5.64 0.51 -2.08
C ASN A 86 -6.21 1.02 -3.40
N TYR A 87 -7.53 0.86 -3.56
CA TYR A 87 -8.29 1.38 -4.67
C TYR A 87 -9.40 2.27 -4.13
N GLN A 88 -9.45 3.50 -4.64
CA GLN A 88 -10.34 4.53 -4.13
C GLN A 88 -11.32 4.96 -5.21
N PHE A 89 -12.57 5.15 -4.82
CA PHE A 89 -13.65 5.55 -5.73
C PHE A 89 -14.55 6.60 -5.08
N PHE A 90 -14.88 7.64 -5.84
CA PHE A 90 -16.02 8.50 -5.50
C PHE A 90 -17.29 7.81 -5.97
N LEU A 91 -18.24 7.70 -5.06
CA LEU A 91 -19.59 7.24 -5.34
C LEU A 91 -20.48 8.47 -5.36
N THR A 92 -20.82 8.90 -6.56
CA THR A 92 -21.81 9.96 -6.78
C THR A 92 -23.22 9.35 -6.69
N ASN A 93 -24.25 10.10 -7.07
CA ASN A 93 -25.61 9.55 -7.17
C ASN A 93 -25.81 8.68 -8.42
N THR A 94 -25.00 8.87 -9.46
CA THR A 94 -25.18 8.21 -10.77
C THR A 94 -24.02 7.28 -11.13
N ASP A 95 -22.82 7.57 -10.64
CA ASP A 95 -21.58 6.99 -11.15
C ASP A 95 -20.58 6.60 -10.04
N VAL A 96 -19.68 5.69 -10.42
CA VAL A 96 -18.50 5.27 -9.66
C VAL A 96 -17.26 5.76 -10.39
N LEU A 97 -16.52 6.68 -9.77
CA LEU A 97 -15.37 7.34 -10.38
C LEU A 97 -14.09 6.93 -9.66
N PRO A 98 -13.12 6.28 -10.33
CA PRO A 98 -11.85 5.92 -9.70
C PRO A 98 -11.00 7.16 -9.43
N ILE A 99 -10.23 7.11 -8.34
CA ILE A 99 -9.36 8.19 -7.90
C ILE A 99 -7.97 7.63 -7.67
N LEU A 100 -6.95 8.38 -8.08
CA LEU A 100 -5.58 8.08 -7.69
C LEU A 100 -5.36 8.47 -6.23
N HIS A 101 -4.67 7.61 -5.48
CA HIS A 101 -4.44 7.83 -4.05
C HIS A 101 -3.81 9.19 -3.76
N ASP A 102 -2.83 9.61 -4.56
CA ASP A 102 -2.15 10.89 -4.38
C ASP A 102 -3.09 12.08 -4.56
N CYS A 103 -4.03 12.02 -5.52
CA CYS A 103 -5.04 13.05 -5.73
C CYS A 103 -6.02 13.14 -4.54
N TYR A 104 -6.38 12.00 -3.96
CA TYR A 104 -7.20 11.97 -2.75
C TYR A 104 -6.44 12.58 -1.56
N VAL A 105 -5.19 12.21 -1.34
CA VAL A 105 -4.36 12.76 -0.26
C VAL A 105 -4.22 14.28 -0.41
N ASP A 106 -3.90 14.77 -1.61
CA ASP A 106 -3.79 16.20 -1.87
C ASP A 106 -5.09 16.96 -1.61
N LEU A 107 -6.24 16.36 -1.94
CA LEU A 107 -7.56 16.95 -1.66
C LEU A 107 -7.82 17.06 -0.15
N ILE A 108 -7.56 15.98 0.60
CA ILE A 108 -7.81 15.92 2.05
C ILE A 108 -6.86 16.82 2.83
N GLU A 109 -5.62 16.99 2.36
CA GLU A 109 -4.64 17.91 2.94
C GLU A 109 -4.84 19.37 2.51
N GLY A 110 -5.83 19.65 1.64
CA GLY A 110 -6.10 20.99 1.12
C GLY A 110 -5.03 21.52 0.16
N ARG A 111 -4.19 20.64 -0.41
CA ARG A 111 -3.20 20.95 -1.45
C ARG A 111 -3.82 20.97 -2.86
N ALA A 112 -4.96 20.31 -3.04
CA ALA A 112 -5.74 20.31 -4.27
C ALA A 112 -7.21 20.67 -4.01
N ILE A 113 -7.92 20.99 -5.11
CA ILE A 113 -9.37 21.19 -5.13
C ILE A 113 -9.99 20.30 -6.23
N THR A 114 -11.26 19.97 -6.05
CA THR A 114 -12.07 19.22 -7.03
C THR A 114 -13.31 20.05 -7.40
N SER A 115 -13.09 21.04 -8.27
CA SER A 115 -14.12 22.02 -8.66
C SER A 115 -15.35 21.40 -9.32
N GLU A 116 -15.17 20.25 -9.97
CA GLU A 116 -16.23 19.47 -10.60
C GLU A 116 -17.26 18.93 -9.60
N PHE A 117 -16.88 18.80 -8.32
CA PHE A 117 -17.75 18.39 -7.24
C PHE A 117 -18.07 19.52 -6.25
N ALA A 118 -17.78 20.77 -6.58
CA ALA A 118 -18.08 21.91 -5.70
C ALA A 118 -19.54 21.91 -5.24
N GLY A 119 -19.76 22.08 -3.94
CA GLY A 119 -21.07 22.06 -3.30
C GLY A 119 -21.73 20.67 -3.20
N GLN A 120 -21.02 19.59 -3.55
CA GLN A 120 -21.57 18.23 -3.52
C GLN A 120 -21.14 17.45 -2.27
N THR A 121 -22.00 16.53 -1.86
CA THR A 121 -21.68 15.50 -0.87
C THR A 121 -21.56 14.16 -1.57
N LEU A 122 -20.39 13.54 -1.46
CA LEU A 122 -20.02 12.28 -2.08
C LEU A 122 -19.83 11.21 -1.02
N ARG A 123 -19.89 9.94 -1.42
CA ARG A 123 -19.36 8.83 -0.61
C ARG A 123 -18.01 8.40 -1.19
N LEU A 124 -17.08 8.04 -0.34
CA LEU A 124 -15.78 7.48 -0.70
C LEU A 124 -15.79 6.00 -0.36
N ALA A 125 -15.39 5.17 -1.33
CA ALA A 125 -15.04 3.78 -1.11
C ALA A 125 -13.52 3.63 -1.16
N ASP A 126 -12.93 3.01 -0.12
CA ASP A 126 -11.51 2.64 -0.06
C ASP A 126 -11.39 1.13 0.13
N TRP A 127 -10.86 0.44 -0.88
CA TRP A 127 -10.75 -1.01 -0.93
C TRP A 127 -9.29 -1.43 -0.84
N TYR A 128 -8.97 -2.20 0.20
CA TYR A 128 -7.67 -2.84 0.35
C TYR A 128 -7.72 -4.22 -0.30
N VAL A 129 -6.94 -4.40 -1.35
CA VAL A 129 -7.08 -5.55 -2.25
C VAL A 129 -5.76 -6.30 -2.31
N ARG A 130 -5.82 -7.63 -2.11
CA ARG A 130 -4.71 -8.53 -2.42
C ARG A 130 -4.60 -8.69 -3.93
N MET A 131 -3.38 -8.65 -4.40
CA MET A 131 -2.91 -8.70 -5.77
C MET A 131 -2.05 -9.96 -5.95
N GLU A 132 -1.85 -10.36 -7.19
CA GLU A 132 -0.92 -11.40 -7.63
C GLU A 132 -0.56 -11.08 -9.07
N ASP A 133 0.73 -11.00 -9.40
CA ASP A 133 1.22 -10.59 -10.73
C ASP A 133 0.53 -9.31 -11.27
N ASP A 134 0.46 -8.27 -10.43
CA ASP A 134 -0.21 -6.99 -10.71
C ASP A 134 -1.71 -7.08 -11.03
N ARG A 135 -2.35 -8.21 -10.74
CA ARG A 135 -3.80 -8.41 -10.89
C ARG A 135 -4.49 -8.49 -9.54
N PRO A 136 -5.60 -7.77 -9.33
CA PRO A 136 -6.37 -7.89 -8.10
C PRO A 136 -7.01 -9.28 -8.02
N GLN A 137 -6.85 -9.94 -6.87
CA GLN A 137 -7.34 -11.29 -6.60
C GLN A 137 -8.49 -11.29 -5.60
N GLN A 138 -8.35 -10.55 -4.50
CA GLN A 138 -9.33 -10.58 -3.41
C GLN A 138 -9.38 -9.26 -2.67
N VAL A 139 -10.59 -8.76 -2.41
CA VAL A 139 -10.80 -7.65 -1.48
C VAL A 139 -10.62 -8.15 -0.05
N MET A 140 -9.68 -7.54 0.67
CA MET A 140 -9.36 -7.90 2.06
C MET A 140 -10.10 -7.01 3.05
N ASN A 141 -10.32 -5.75 2.69
CA ASN A 141 -11.09 -4.81 3.50
C ASN A 141 -11.79 -3.76 2.62
N GLU A 142 -12.96 -3.31 3.07
CA GLU A 142 -13.75 -2.26 2.43
C GLU A 142 -14.08 -1.19 3.49
N THR A 143 -13.65 0.05 3.25
CA THR A 143 -13.99 1.19 4.11
C THR A 143 -14.82 2.19 3.31
N TYR A 144 -15.86 2.71 3.94
CA TYR A 144 -16.77 3.69 3.33
C TYR A 144 -16.90 4.92 4.22
N SER A 145 -16.82 6.11 3.63
CA SER A 145 -16.93 7.38 4.37
C SER A 145 -17.66 8.44 3.55
N TRP A 146 -18.15 9.48 4.23
CA TRP A 146 -18.67 10.67 3.55
C TRP A 146 -17.52 11.61 3.20
N LEU A 147 -17.70 12.35 2.10
CA LEU A 147 -16.84 13.43 1.68
C LEU A 147 -17.72 14.62 1.28
N VAL A 148 -17.65 15.71 2.01
CA VAL A 148 -18.34 16.96 1.68
C VAL A 148 -17.36 17.86 0.96
N ILE A 149 -17.75 18.37 -0.19
CA ILE A 149 -16.97 19.31 -0.98
C ILE A 149 -17.64 20.68 -0.89
N ASP A 150 -16.91 21.68 -0.41
CA ASP A 150 -17.43 23.04 -0.27
C ASP A 150 -17.66 23.72 -1.63
N GLU A 151 -18.25 24.91 -1.62
CA GLU A 151 -18.52 25.72 -2.82
C GLU A 151 -17.26 26.10 -3.62
N PHE A 152 -16.06 25.93 -3.04
CA PHE A 152 -14.77 26.20 -3.67
C PHE A 152 -14.04 24.93 -4.11
N GLY A 153 -14.66 23.75 -3.98
CA GLY A 153 -14.07 22.48 -4.36
C GLY A 153 -13.12 21.87 -3.31
N ARG A 154 -13.14 22.34 -2.06
CA ARG A 154 -12.28 21.83 -0.97
C ARG A 154 -13.02 20.79 -0.14
N ALA A 155 -12.28 19.83 0.40
CA ALA A 155 -12.85 18.86 1.33
C ALA A 155 -13.17 19.50 2.70
N ASP A 156 -14.43 19.41 3.12
CA ASP A 156 -14.87 19.73 4.48
C ASP A 156 -15.04 18.45 5.30
N LEU A 157 -13.97 18.06 5.99
CA LEU A 157 -13.94 16.87 6.84
C LEU A 157 -14.83 17.00 8.08
N HIS A 158 -15.10 18.24 8.52
CA HIS A 158 -15.94 18.47 9.68
C HIS A 158 -17.41 18.23 9.32
N ALA A 159 -17.86 18.80 8.21
CA ALA A 159 -19.20 18.55 7.67
C ALA A 159 -19.40 17.07 7.34
N ALA A 160 -18.41 16.41 6.73
CA ALA A 160 -18.49 14.97 6.42
C ALA A 160 -18.70 14.10 7.67
N ARG A 161 -18.04 14.41 8.78
CA ARG A 161 -18.19 13.68 10.06
C ARG A 161 -19.54 13.90 10.74
N ALA A 162 -20.23 14.99 10.43
CA ALA A 162 -21.54 15.31 11.00
C ALA A 162 -22.68 14.52 10.33
N ILE A 163 -22.42 13.82 9.22
CA ILE A 163 -23.43 13.03 8.52
C ILE A 163 -23.62 11.68 9.23
N GLU A 164 -24.78 11.49 9.86
CA GLU A 164 -25.12 10.25 10.57
C GLU A 164 -25.59 9.12 9.64
N ALA A 165 -26.01 9.45 8.41
CA ALA A 165 -26.46 8.47 7.43
C ALA A 165 -25.32 7.50 7.04
N SER A 166 -25.66 6.29 6.62
CA SER A 166 -24.66 5.30 6.21
C SER A 166 -24.03 5.69 4.86
N PRO A 167 -22.68 5.70 4.73
CA PRO A 167 -21.99 5.97 3.48
C PRO A 167 -21.90 4.74 2.56
N LEU A 168 -22.61 3.65 2.87
CA LEU A 168 -22.52 2.41 2.10
C LEU A 168 -22.92 2.62 0.63
N PRO A 169 -22.26 1.92 -0.31
CA PRO A 169 -22.63 1.94 -1.72
C PRO A 169 -23.99 1.27 -1.92
N THR A 170 -24.68 1.61 -3.02
CA THR A 170 -25.76 0.73 -3.49
C THR A 170 -25.18 -0.57 -4.03
N LYS A 171 -26.04 -1.57 -4.23
CA LYS A 171 -25.62 -2.85 -4.82
C LYS A 171 -25.02 -2.65 -6.21
N GLU A 172 -25.66 -1.82 -7.03
CA GLU A 172 -25.22 -1.50 -8.40
C GLU A 172 -23.85 -0.82 -8.40
N GLN A 173 -23.61 0.09 -7.46
CA GLN A 173 -22.32 0.75 -7.30
C GLN A 173 -21.23 -0.23 -6.89
N ARG A 174 -21.53 -1.13 -5.94
CA ARG A 174 -20.58 -2.18 -5.53
C ARG A 174 -20.28 -3.16 -6.67
N ASP A 175 -21.28 -3.52 -7.45
CA ASP A 175 -21.12 -4.39 -8.63
C ASP A 175 -20.28 -3.71 -9.73
N GLU A 176 -20.41 -2.39 -9.91
CA GLU A 176 -19.58 -1.59 -10.81
C GLU A 176 -18.11 -1.53 -10.36
N ILE A 177 -17.85 -1.30 -9.06
CA ILE A 177 -16.49 -1.35 -8.50
C ILE A 177 -15.87 -2.72 -8.77
N ASN A 178 -16.59 -3.81 -8.46
CA ASN A 178 -16.13 -5.17 -8.71
C ASN A 178 -15.81 -5.41 -10.19
N ARG A 179 -16.66 -4.94 -11.11
CA ARG A 179 -16.42 -5.09 -12.54
C ARG A 179 -15.15 -4.36 -12.97
N ARG A 180 -14.91 -3.13 -12.51
CA ARG A 180 -13.69 -2.38 -12.84
C ARG A 180 -12.42 -3.02 -12.29
N MET A 181 -12.53 -3.66 -11.14
CA MET A 181 -11.40 -4.28 -10.45
C MET A 181 -11.05 -5.65 -11.05
N PHE A 182 -12.04 -6.52 -11.23
CA PHE A 182 -11.82 -7.94 -11.49
C PHE A 182 -12.23 -8.40 -12.90
N ALA A 183 -12.89 -7.56 -13.71
CA ALA A 183 -13.15 -7.95 -15.08
C ALA A 183 -11.84 -7.98 -15.89
N PRO A 184 -11.64 -9.00 -16.74
CA PRO A 184 -10.50 -9.03 -17.63
C PRO A 184 -10.53 -7.80 -18.55
N ALA A 185 -9.39 -7.13 -18.70
CA ALA A 185 -9.24 -6.09 -19.71
C ALA A 185 -9.54 -6.70 -21.09
N ILE A 186 -10.54 -6.14 -21.78
CA ILE A 186 -10.92 -6.54 -23.15
C ILE A 186 -9.91 -5.96 -24.13
#